data_AF-A0A938UN62-F1
#
_entry.id   AF-A0A938UN62-F1
#
_cell.length_a   1.000
_cell.length_b   1.000
_cell.length_c   1.000
_cell.angle_alpha   90.00
_cell.angle_beta   90.00
_cell.angle_gamma   90.00
#
_symmetry.space_group_name_H-M   'P 1'
#
loop_
_entity.id
_entity.type
_entity.pdbx_description
1 polymer ?
#
loop_
_entity_poly.entity_id
_entity_poly.type
_entity_poly.pdbx_seq_one_letter_code
_entity_poly.pdbx_strand_id
1 'polypeptide(L)'
;MAVGKGPVGSEKAAQQLQYLEMRIEVMRRKFGMYFNGFERIPPNAEFDQLKREFREFATQGFSTGQARFKAQNLIARWNLLRNIWERDLQRMEEGKFRPNAHHASHAQDNRNDAIDE
;
A
#
# COMPACT_ATOMS: atom_id res chain seq x y z
N MET A 1 -25.77 -0.72 -17.80
CA MET A 1 -24.52 -0.98 -18.57
C MET A 1 -23.49 0.03 -18.09
N ALA A 2 -22.37 -0.42 -17.50
CA ALA A 2 -21.32 0.51 -17.08
C ALA A 2 -20.64 1.06 -18.33
N VAL A 3 -20.85 2.35 -18.60
CA VAL A 3 -20.16 3.08 -19.67
C VAL A 3 -18.68 3.10 -19.28
N GLY A 4 -17.89 2.19 -19.85
CA GLY A 4 -16.45 2.16 -19.62
C GLY A 4 -15.86 3.50 -20.04
N LYS A 5 -15.14 4.18 -19.13
CA LYS A 5 -14.33 5.35 -19.48
C LYS A 5 -13.47 4.96 -20.67
N GLY A 6 -13.59 5.70 -21.77
CA GLY A 6 -12.84 5.47 -23.00
C GLY A 6 -11.33 5.32 -22.74
N PRO A 7 -10.58 4.70 -23.67
CA PRO A 7 -9.18 4.36 -23.45
C PRO A 7 -8.37 5.60 -23.07
N VAL A 8 -7.72 5.53 -21.90
CA VAL A 8 -6.85 6.59 -21.42
C VAL A 8 -5.66 6.71 -22.37
N GLY A 9 -5.33 7.95 -22.78
CA GLY A 9 -4.15 8.24 -23.60
C GLY A 9 -2.86 7.74 -22.95
N SER A 10 -1.86 7.35 -23.76
CA SER A 10 -0.65 6.67 -23.30
C SER A 10 0.12 7.44 -22.22
N GLU A 11 0.23 8.76 -22.38
CA GLU A 11 0.95 9.62 -21.44
C GLU A 11 0.21 9.77 -20.10
N LYS A 12 -1.10 10.02 -20.15
CA LYS A 12 -1.94 10.08 -18.95
C LYS A 12 -1.95 8.74 -18.20
N ALA A 13 -2.00 7.62 -18.94
CA ALA A 13 -1.90 6.29 -18.36
C ALA A 13 -0.55 6.09 -17.65
N ALA A 14 0.56 6.52 -18.27
CA ALA A 14 1.88 6.43 -17.68
C ALA A 14 2.02 7.26 -16.38
N GLN A 15 1.51 8.50 -16.37
CA GLN A 15 1.51 9.35 -15.18
C GLN A 15 0.69 8.73 -14.04
N GLN A 16 -0.49 8.19 -14.35
CA GLN A 16 -1.34 7.53 -13.36
C GLN A 16 -0.70 6.26 -12.80
N LEU A 17 -0.04 5.46 -13.65
CA LEU A 17 0.76 4.30 -13.24
C LEU A 17 1.85 4.70 -12.24
N GLN A 18 2.65 5.70 -12.58
CA GLN A 18 3.74 6.20 -11.74
C GLN A 18 3.24 6.72 -10.39
N TYR A 19 2.13 7.48 -10.41
CA TYR A 19 1.50 7.98 -9.21
C TYR A 19 1.06 6.85 -8.27
N LEU A 20 0.34 5.85 -8.80
CA LEU A 20 -0.13 4.72 -8.01
C LEU A 20 1.01 3.85 -7.49
N GLU A 21 2.08 3.65 -8.27
CA GLU A 21 3.30 2.98 -7.81
C GLU A 21 3.93 3.69 -6.61
N MET A 22 4.12 5.01 -6.71
CA MET A 22 4.63 5.82 -5.60
C MET A 22 3.73 5.69 -4.36
N ARG A 23 2.40 5.74 -4.54
CA ARG A 23 1.45 5.58 -3.43
C ARG A 23 1.55 4.20 -2.76
N ILE A 24 1.74 3.12 -3.53
CA ILE A 24 1.99 1.79 -2.96
C ILE A 24 3.23 1.82 -2.07
N GLU A 25 4.34 2.40 -2.53
CA GLU A 25 5.59 2.43 -1.76
C GLU A 25 5.48 3.28 -0.49
N VAL A 26 4.76 4.40 -0.54
CA VAL A 26 4.44 5.19 0.67
C VAL A 26 3.59 4.34 1.63
N MET A 27 2.56 3.66 1.13
CA MET A 27 1.68 2.83 1.95
C MET A 27 2.44 1.68 2.61
N ARG A 28 3.32 1.01 1.85
CA ARG A 28 4.18 -0.07 2.32
C ARG A 28 5.07 0.40 3.48
N ARG A 29 5.66 1.59 3.39
CA ARG A 29 6.47 2.16 4.48
C ARG A 29 5.63 2.47 5.71
N LYS A 30 4.44 3.09 5.55
CA LYS A 30 3.54 3.38 6.67
C LYS A 30 3.11 2.12 7.41
N PHE A 31 2.66 1.10 6.68
CA PHE A 31 2.34 -0.19 7.29
C PHE A 31 3.57 -0.86 7.91
N GLY A 32 4.75 -0.74 7.29
CA GLY A 32 6.00 -1.21 7.88
C GLY A 32 6.29 -0.55 9.24
N MET A 33 6.13 0.76 9.35
CA MET A 33 6.32 1.47 10.63
C MET A 33 5.28 1.06 11.67
N TYR A 34 4.02 0.93 11.28
CA TYR A 34 2.93 0.51 12.16
C TYR A 34 3.13 -0.93 12.66
N PHE A 35 3.40 -1.87 11.76
CA PHE A 35 3.61 -3.27 12.11
C PHE A 35 4.87 -3.53 12.95
N ASN A 36 5.88 -2.66 12.83
CA ASN A 36 7.06 -2.68 13.69
C ASN A 36 6.89 -1.92 15.01
N GLY A 37 5.73 -1.28 15.22
CA GLY A 37 5.42 -0.54 16.45
C GLY A 37 6.05 0.84 16.57
N PHE A 38 6.68 1.37 15.51
CA PHE A 38 7.15 2.76 15.46
C PHE A 38 5.99 3.74 15.41
N GLU A 39 4.93 3.37 14.69
CA GLU A 39 3.68 4.13 14.62
C GLU A 39 2.59 3.41 15.41
N ARG A 40 1.84 4.16 16.23
CA ARG A 40 0.76 3.59 17.05
C ARG A 40 -0.57 3.48 16.31
N ILE A 41 -0.75 4.28 15.26
CA ILE A 41 -2.03 4.42 14.54
C ILE A 41 -1.88 3.81 13.15
N PRO A 42 -2.78 2.90 12.73
CA PRO A 42 -2.76 2.35 11.39
C PRO A 42 -3.17 3.42 10.35
N PRO A 43 -2.57 3.41 9.14
CA PRO A 43 -2.88 4.38 8.08
C PRO A 43 -4.20 4.03 7.35
N ASN A 44 -5.28 3.79 8.09
CA ASN A 44 -6.55 3.29 7.58
C ASN A 44 -7.21 4.24 6.58
N ALA A 45 -7.20 5.54 6.86
CA ALA A 45 -7.81 6.55 5.99
C ALA A 45 -7.13 6.58 4.61
N GLU A 46 -5.79 6.63 4.58
CA GLU A 46 -5.04 6.64 3.34
C GLU A 46 -5.12 5.29 2.62
N PHE A 47 -5.20 4.18 3.36
CA PHE A 47 -5.38 2.85 2.79
C PHE A 47 -6.74 2.71 2.11
N ASP A 48 -7.81 3.22 2.73
CA ASP A 48 -9.15 3.25 2.14
C ASP A 48 -9.22 4.14 0.89
N GLN A 49 -8.51 5.27 0.90
CA GLN A 49 -8.38 6.12 -0.28
C GLN A 49 -7.65 5.38 -1.41
N LEU A 50 -6.54 4.69 -1.11
CA LEU A 50 -5.80 3.93 -2.10
C LEU A 50 -6.61 2.75 -2.65
N LYS A 51 -7.41 2.07 -1.82
CA LYS A 51 -8.40 1.07 -2.27
C LYS A 51 -9.40 1.64 -3.26
N ARG A 52 -9.92 2.85 -3.01
CA ARG A 52 -10.84 3.54 -3.94
C ARG A 52 -10.15 3.81 -5.28
N GLU A 53 -8.96 4.39 -5.26
CA GLU A 53 -8.20 4.69 -6.48
C GLU A 53 -7.87 3.44 -7.31
N PHE A 54 -7.49 2.34 -6.67
CA PHE A 54 -7.23 1.08 -7.37
C PHE A 54 -8.51 0.45 -7.95
N ARG A 55 -9.65 0.59 -7.28
CA ARG A 55 -10.94 0.16 -7.86
C ARG A 55 -11.28 0.94 -9.12
N GLU A 56 -11.10 2.26 -9.08
CA GLU A 56 -11.32 3.09 -10.27
C GLU A 56 -10.33 2.75 -11.39
N PHE A 57 -9.04 2.65 -11.05
CA PHE A 57 -7.98 2.31 -12.00
C PHE A 57 -8.19 0.96 -12.69
N ALA A 58 -8.64 -0.06 -11.96
CA ALA A 58 -8.92 -1.38 -12.50
C ALA A 58 -10.06 -1.40 -13.53
N THR A 59 -10.96 -0.42 -13.49
CA THR A 59 -12.07 -0.29 -14.45
C THR A 59 -11.73 0.56 -15.68
N GLN A 60 -10.53 1.16 -15.74
CA GLN A 60 -10.13 2.00 -16.85
C GLN A 60 -9.75 1.19 -18.10
N GLY A 61 -10.12 1.70 -19.28
CA GLY A 61 -9.57 1.24 -20.55
C GLY A 61 -8.19 1.85 -20.81
N PHE A 62 -7.29 1.11 -21.46
CA PHE A 62 -5.96 1.58 -21.84
C PHE A 62 -5.83 1.60 -23.36
N SER A 63 -5.22 2.65 -23.92
CA SER A 63 -5.05 2.83 -25.36
C SER A 63 -4.03 1.87 -25.99
N THR A 64 -3.05 1.39 -25.21
CA THR A 64 -1.99 0.50 -25.71
C THR A 64 -1.90 -0.80 -24.90
N GLY A 65 -1.48 -1.89 -25.58
CA GLY A 65 -1.25 -3.17 -24.93
C GLY A 65 -0.16 -3.13 -23.86
N GLN A 66 0.90 -2.33 -24.07
CA GLN A 66 1.97 -2.14 -23.10
C GLN A 66 1.46 -1.44 -21.83
N ALA A 67 0.65 -0.38 -21.96
CA ALA A 67 0.05 0.31 -20.82
C ALA A 67 -0.89 -0.62 -20.04
N ARG A 68 -1.70 -1.41 -20.76
CA ARG A 68 -2.57 -2.43 -20.15
C ARG A 68 -1.78 -3.47 -19.36
N PHE A 69 -0.69 -3.98 -19.92
CA PHE A 69 0.16 -4.97 -19.25
C PHE A 69 0.78 -4.39 -17.97
N LYS A 70 1.35 -3.17 -18.03
CA LYS A 70 1.88 -2.49 -16.84
C LYS A 70 0.80 -2.29 -15.78
N ALA A 71 -0.39 -1.85 -16.18
CA ALA A 71 -1.53 -1.66 -15.26
C ALA A 71 -1.96 -2.97 -14.59
N GLN A 72 -2.05 -4.06 -15.35
CA GLN A 72 -2.39 -5.38 -14.80
C GLN A 72 -1.35 -5.87 -13.77
N ASN A 73 -0.07 -5.70 -14.05
CA ASN A 73 0.99 -6.03 -13.10
C ASN A 73 0.90 -5.20 -11.82
N LEU A 74 0.66 -3.89 -11.94
CA LEU A 74 0.51 -3.02 -10.80
C LEU A 74 -0.70 -3.41 -9.93
N ILE A 75 -1.84 -3.71 -10.56
CA ILE A 75 -3.06 -4.17 -9.88
C ILE A 75 -2.80 -5.50 -9.15
N ALA A 76 -2.09 -6.45 -9.78
CA ALA A 76 -1.75 -7.72 -9.14
C ALA A 76 -0.87 -7.50 -7.89
N ARG A 77 0.17 -6.66 -8.00
CA ARG A 77 1.03 -6.28 -6.86
C ARG A 77 0.24 -5.62 -5.74
N TRP A 78 -0.64 -4.68 -6.08
CA TRP A 78 -1.53 -4.02 -5.13
C TRP A 78 -2.40 -5.02 -4.37
N ASN A 79 -3.08 -5.93 -5.09
CA ASN A 79 -3.96 -6.90 -4.47
C ASN A 79 -3.21 -7.81 -3.49
N LEU A 80 -2.00 -8.25 -3.83
CA LEU A 80 -1.14 -9.02 -2.94
C LEU A 80 -0.83 -8.25 -1.65
N LEU A 81 -0.33 -7.02 -1.77
CA LEU A 81 0.04 -6.19 -0.62
C LEU A 81 -1.16 -5.86 0.26
N ARG A 82 -2.28 -5.48 -0.37
CA ARG A 82 -3.55 -5.20 0.30
C ARG A 82 -3.99 -6.38 1.15
N ASN A 83 -4.01 -7.59 0.59
CA ASN A 83 -4.43 -8.79 1.32
C ASN A 83 -3.50 -9.11 2.50
N ILE A 84 -2.18 -8.90 2.32
CA ILE A 84 -1.21 -9.05 3.41
C ILE A 84 -1.52 -8.08 4.54
N TRP A 85 -1.69 -6.79 4.24
CA TRP A 85 -1.96 -5.77 5.24
C TRP A 85 -3.30 -5.96 5.94
N GLU A 86 -4.36 -6.30 5.21
CA GLU A 86 -5.68 -6.60 5.81
C GLU A 86 -5.62 -7.80 6.76
N ARG A 87 -4.92 -8.87 6.38
CA ARG A 87 -4.72 -10.05 7.24
C ARG A 87 -3.89 -9.70 8.49
N ASP A 88 -2.83 -8.90 8.32
CA ASP A 88 -1.94 -8.56 9.43
C ASP A 88 -2.61 -7.59 10.41
N LEU A 89 -3.44 -6.66 9.92
CA LEU A 89 -4.35 -5.85 10.75
C LEU A 89 -5.32 -6.72 11.56
N GLN A 90 -5.99 -7.67 10.91
CA GLN A 90 -6.91 -8.58 11.61
C GLN A 90 -6.18 -9.40 12.69
N ARG A 91 -4.96 -9.88 12.40
CA ARG A 91 -4.14 -10.59 13.40
C ARG A 91 -3.77 -9.71 14.60
N MET A 92 -3.57 -8.40 14.38
CA MET A 92 -3.32 -7.44 15.47
C MET A 92 -4.57 -7.26 16.32
N GLU A 93 -5.74 -7.11 15.72
CA GLU A 93 -7.02 -6.99 16.42
C GLU A 93 -7.32 -8.26 17.25
N GLU A 94 -6.99 -9.44 16.74
CA GLU A 94 -7.12 -10.71 17.47
C GLU A 94 -6.04 -10.93 18.55
N GLY A 95 -5.07 -10.02 18.69
CA GLY A 95 -3.93 -10.17 19.62
C GLY A 95 -2.94 -11.27 19.23
N LYS A 96 -3.03 -11.80 18.00
CA LYS A 96 -2.19 -12.90 17.48
C LYS A 96 -1.05 -12.40 16.59
N PHE A 97 -0.86 -11.09 16.48
CA PHE A 97 0.20 -10.53 15.66
C PHE A 97 1.57 -10.76 16.29
N ARG A 98 2.43 -11.48 15.57
CA ARG A 98 3.84 -11.62 15.89
C ARG A 98 4.61 -10.77 14.87
N PRO A 99 5.23 -9.64 15.26
CA PRO A 99 6.13 -8.93 14.39
C PRO A 99 7.21 -9.92 13.93
N ASN A 100 7.42 -10.07 12.63
CA ASN A 100 8.49 -10.92 12.14
C ASN A 100 9.81 -10.42 12.73
N ALA A 101 10.46 -11.26 13.55
CA ALA A 101 11.64 -10.93 14.36
C ALA A 101 12.83 -10.36 13.54
N HIS A 102 12.82 -10.49 12.22
CA HIS A 102 13.81 -9.88 11.32
C HIS A 102 13.79 -8.35 11.27
N HIS A 103 12.78 -7.67 11.84
CA HIS A 103 12.70 -6.21 11.88
C HIS A 103 12.82 -5.63 13.31
N ALA A 104 12.92 -6.51 14.31
CA ALA A 104 12.79 -6.17 15.74
C ALA A 104 14.13 -5.87 16.43
N SER A 105 15.14 -5.39 15.70
CA SER A 105 16.48 -5.14 16.26
C SER A 105 16.77 -3.67 16.58
N HIS A 106 15.90 -2.72 16.18
CA HIS A 106 16.20 -1.28 16.30
C HIS A 106 15.20 -0.45 17.12
N ALA A 107 14.08 -1.02 17.57
CA ALA A 107 13.10 -0.28 18.37
C ALA A 107 13.47 -0.21 19.87
N GLN A 108 14.54 -0.88 20.31
CA GLN A 108 14.87 -1.04 21.73
C GLN A 108 15.94 -0.07 22.25
N ASP A 109 16.66 0.65 21.36
CA ASP A 109 17.76 1.55 21.75
C ASP A 109 17.30 2.97 22.13
N ASN A 110 16.21 3.50 21.54
CA ASN A 110 15.80 4.90 21.75
C ASN A 110 15.05 5.16 23.08
N ARG A 111 15.09 4.22 24.03
CA ARG A 111 14.45 4.37 25.35
C ARG A 111 15.44 4.61 26.48
N ASN A 112 16.75 4.45 26.22
CA ASN A 112 17.80 4.60 27.24
C ASN A 112 18.50 5.99 27.24
N ASP A 113 18.34 6.81 26.20
CA ASP A 113 19.04 8.11 26.09
C ASP A 113 18.31 9.31 26.75
N ALA A 114 17.27 9.05 27.56
CA ALA A 114 16.49 10.09 28.25
C ALA A 114 16.70 10.10 29.78
N ILE A 115 17.68 9.35 30.29
CA ILE A 115 18.07 9.34 31.71
C ILE A 115 19.59 9.44 31.79
N ASP A 116 20.15 10.59 31.42
CA ASP A 116 21.40 11.09 32.01
C ASP A 116 21.34 12.61 31.91
N GLU A 117 21.05 13.21 33.06
CA GLU A 117 21.23 14.62 33.40
C GLU A 117 22.66 14.81 33.93
#